data_AF-A0A0V0H3A1-F1
#
_entry.id   AF-A0A0V0H3A1-F1
#
_cell.length_a   1.000
_cell.length_b   1.000
_cell.length_c   1.000
_cell.angle_alpha   90.00
_cell.angle_beta   90.00
_cell.angle_gamma   90.00
#
_symmetry.space_group_name_H-M   'P 1'
#
loop_
_entity.id
_entity.type
_entity.pdbx_description
1 polymer ?
#
loop_
_entity_poly.entity_id
_entity_poly.type
_entity_poly.pdbx_seq_one_letter_code
_entity_poly.pdbx_strand_id
1 'polypeptide(L)'
;MALRIFSKIKNIEEARDRMCNLVETLKDSFLLSQDSYKNHVKMHDVIRDVAINIASEGDHSFMVSHDVNSEEFPRIDFDKQQYNHISIVANKFDEPCSPIVCPKLKLLMLKLCFEEPFKLQDDFFDGMSKLNVLSLRGAIQTFPTSIQKLSSLRMLYLRRLK
;
A
#
# COMPACT_ATOMS: atom_id res chain seq x y z
N MET A 1 -9.08 -7.53 10.27
CA MET A 1 -9.98 -6.40 10.58
C MET A 1 -10.28 -5.53 9.34
N ALA A 2 -9.30 -4.86 8.69
CA ALA A 2 -9.62 -3.99 7.55
C ALA A 2 -9.77 -4.71 6.19
N LEU A 3 -8.81 -5.57 5.81
CA LEU A 3 -8.88 -6.37 4.58
C LEU A 3 -9.51 -7.76 4.74
N ARG A 4 -9.92 -8.12 5.96
CA ARG A 4 -10.49 -9.44 6.30
C ARG A 4 -9.62 -10.66 5.92
N ILE A 5 -8.29 -10.49 5.86
CA ILE A 5 -7.31 -11.55 5.54
C ILE A 5 -7.43 -12.74 6.51
N PHE A 6 -7.59 -12.44 7.81
CA PHE A 6 -7.81 -13.46 8.82
C PHE A 6 -9.30 -13.56 9.16
N SER A 7 -9.87 -14.75 9.03
CA SER A 7 -11.22 -15.08 9.50
C SER A 7 -11.21 -15.42 11.00
N LYS A 8 -12.35 -15.17 11.66
CA LYS A 8 -12.64 -15.58 13.05
C LYS A 8 -11.71 -15.03 14.14
N ILE A 9 -11.20 -13.81 13.98
CA ILE A 9 -10.43 -13.12 15.03
C ILE A 9 -11.40 -12.47 16.03
N LYS A 10 -11.19 -12.70 17.33
CA LYS A 10 -11.98 -12.10 18.42
C LYS A 10 -11.50 -10.72 18.83
N ASN A 11 -10.18 -10.48 18.87
CA ASN A 11 -9.60 -9.22 19.31
C ASN A 11 -8.29 -8.87 18.57
N ILE A 12 -7.73 -7.69 18.84
CA ILE A 12 -6.52 -7.21 18.16
C ILE A 12 -5.25 -7.99 18.55
N GLU A 13 -5.20 -8.53 19.77
CA GLU A 13 -4.06 -9.31 20.27
C GLU A 13 -3.94 -10.62 19.50
N GLU A 14 -5.05 -11.36 19.36
CA GLU A 14 -5.12 -12.57 18.55
C GLU A 14 -4.76 -12.31 17.08
N ALA A 15 -5.18 -11.15 16.54
CA ALA A 15 -4.78 -10.74 15.19
C ALA A 15 -3.27 -10.57 15.05
N ARG A 16 -2.66 -9.95 16.06
CA ARG A 16 -1.22 -9.67 16.09
C ARG A 16 -0.43 -10.96 16.26
N ASP A 17 -0.82 -11.82 17.19
CA ASP A 17 -0.12 -13.08 17.46
C ASP A 17 -0.18 -14.00 16.23
N ARG A 18 -1.33 -14.07 15.55
CA ARG A 18 -1.47 -14.83 14.31
C ARG A 18 -0.61 -14.25 13.18
N MET A 19 -0.51 -12.93 13.09
CA MET A 19 0.38 -12.27 12.13
C MET A 19 1.86 -12.56 12.45
N CYS A 20 2.27 -12.47 13.72
CA CYS A 20 3.62 -12.80 14.16
C CYS A 20 3.98 -14.26 13.86
N ASN A 21 3.10 -15.21 14.17
CA ASN A 21 3.31 -16.62 13.87
C ASN A 21 3.44 -16.89 12.36
N LEU A 22 2.65 -16.20 11.53
CA LEU A 22 2.76 -16.31 10.08
C LEU A 22 4.13 -15.79 9.58
N VAL A 23 4.60 -14.66 10.11
CA VAL A 23 5.92 -14.12 9.78
C VAL A 23 7.04 -15.07 10.19
N GLU A 24 6.98 -15.65 11.39
CA GLU A 24 7.96 -16.65 11.83
C GLU A 24 7.92 -17.91 10.96
N THR A 25 6.73 -18.40 10.58
CA THR A 25 6.59 -19.54 9.66
C THR A 25 7.26 -19.27 8.30
N LEU A 26 7.08 -18.06 7.76
CA LEU A 26 7.72 -17.67 6.50
C LEU A 26 9.24 -17.54 6.63
N LYS A 27 9.74 -17.14 7.82
CA LYS A 27 11.18 -17.11 8.13
C LYS A 27 11.76 -18.52 8.23
N ASP A 28 11.10 -19.41 8.96
CA ASP A 28 11.50 -20.82 9.11
C ASP A 28 11.49 -21.57 7.77
N SER A 29 10.67 -21.11 6.83
CA SER A 29 10.61 -21.62 5.45
C SER A 29 11.59 -20.96 4.49
N PHE A 30 12.50 -20.10 4.98
CA PHE A 30 13.46 -19.33 4.17
C PHE A 30 12.83 -18.42 3.10
N LEU A 31 11.53 -18.14 3.20
CA LEU A 31 10.82 -17.23 2.29
C LEU A 31 11.02 -15.76 2.70
N LEU A 32 11.26 -15.54 3.99
CA LEU A 32 11.64 -14.26 4.57
C LEU A 32 12.92 -14.41 5.39
N SER A 33 13.69 -13.33 5.50
CA SER A 33 14.85 -13.23 6.36
C SER A 33 14.69 -12.07 7.33
N GLN A 34 15.30 -12.19 8.52
CA GLN A 34 15.34 -11.12 9.50
C GLN A 34 16.21 -9.99 8.96
N ASP A 35 15.69 -8.75 8.96
CA ASP A 35 16.50 -7.57 8.64
C ASP A 35 17.38 -7.18 9.85
N SER A 36 18.42 -6.39 9.60
CA SER A 36 19.29 -5.80 10.63
C SER A 36 18.53 -4.92 11.63
N TYR A 37 17.40 -4.35 11.19
CA TYR A 37 16.49 -3.60 12.04
C TYR A 37 15.48 -4.52 12.73
N LYS A 38 15.35 -4.35 14.05
CA LYS A 38 14.35 -5.06 14.86
C LYS A 38 12.95 -4.84 14.29
N ASN A 39 12.16 -5.92 14.20
CA ASN A 39 10.80 -5.95 13.65
C ASN A 39 10.68 -5.70 12.13
N HIS A 40 11.77 -5.79 11.38
CA HIS A 40 11.74 -5.78 9.91
C HIS A 40 12.14 -7.15 9.35
N VAL A 41 11.60 -7.46 8.18
CA VAL A 41 11.90 -8.67 7.41
C VAL A 41 12.19 -8.29 5.96
N LYS A 42 12.97 -9.12 5.29
CA LYS A 42 13.33 -8.98 3.88
C LYS A 42 12.93 -10.23 3.12
N MET A 43 12.65 -10.06 1.84
CA MET A 43 12.46 -11.16 0.90
C MET A 43 13.65 -11.12 -0.08
N HIS A 44 14.27 -12.26 -0.32
CA HIS A 44 15.31 -12.36 -1.34
C HIS A 44 14.73 -12.03 -2.72
N ASP A 45 15.53 -11.43 -3.59
CA ASP A 45 15.15 -11.06 -4.96
C ASP A 45 14.59 -12.24 -5.75
N VAL A 46 15.25 -13.39 -5.72
CA VAL A 46 14.76 -14.62 -6.38
C VAL A 46 13.39 -15.05 -5.85
N ILE A 47 13.18 -15.01 -4.53
CA ILE A 47 11.90 -15.36 -3.91
C ILE A 47 10.82 -14.33 -4.26
N ARG A 48 11.18 -13.06 -4.32
CA ARG A 48 10.28 -11.97 -4.73
C ARG A 48 9.83 -12.13 -6.17
N ASP A 49 10.73 -12.48 -7.07
CA ASP A 49 10.40 -12.65 -8.49
C ASP A 49 9.47 -13.86 -8.69
N VAL A 50 9.70 -14.95 -7.95
CA VAL A 50 8.77 -16.10 -7.90
C VAL A 50 7.40 -15.69 -7.33
N ALA A 51 7.37 -14.92 -6.24
CA ALA A 51 6.11 -14.46 -5.65
C ALA A 51 5.32 -13.53 -6.60
N ILE A 52 6.01 -12.67 -7.36
CA ILE A 52 5.41 -11.82 -8.40
C ILE A 52 4.83 -12.69 -9.51
N ASN A 53 5.58 -13.69 -9.97
CA ASN A 53 5.11 -14.60 -11.00
C ASN A 53 3.83 -15.33 -10.57
N ILE A 54 3.83 -15.92 -9.37
CA ILE A 54 2.64 -16.59 -8.79
C ILE A 54 1.47 -15.61 -8.66
N ALA A 55 1.73 -14.37 -8.19
CA ALA A 55 0.68 -13.37 -8.04
C ALA A 55 0.08 -12.92 -9.38
N SER A 56 0.84 -13.00 -10.47
CA SER A 56 0.40 -12.62 -11.82
C SER A 56 -0.55 -13.62 -12.47
N GLU A 57 -0.55 -14.88 -12.02
CA GLU A 57 -1.40 -15.96 -12.55
C GLU A 57 -2.84 -15.94 -11.98
N GLY A 58 -3.10 -15.16 -10.92
CA GLY A 58 -4.40 -15.11 -10.25
C GLY A 58 -5.27 -13.89 -10.59
N ASP A 59 -6.52 -13.90 -10.13
CA ASP A 59 -7.46 -12.76 -10.21
C ASP A 59 -7.07 -11.58 -9.29
N HIS A 60 -5.91 -11.64 -8.64
CA HIS A 60 -5.44 -10.65 -7.69
C HIS A 60 -4.48 -9.66 -8.36
N SER A 61 -5.05 -8.55 -8.79
CA SER A 61 -4.32 -7.41 -9.32
C SER A 61 -3.66 -6.60 -8.20
N PHE A 62 -2.35 -6.80 -8.04
CA PHE A 62 -1.48 -5.98 -7.18
C PHE A 62 -0.67 -5.02 -8.06
N MET A 63 -0.48 -3.80 -7.58
CA MET A 63 0.53 -2.89 -8.12
C MET A 63 1.50 -2.52 -7.02
N VAL A 64 2.78 -2.84 -7.22
CA VAL A 64 3.85 -2.54 -6.28
C VAL A 64 4.93 -1.78 -7.03
N SER A 65 5.17 -0.54 -6.64
CA SER A 65 6.27 0.27 -7.16
C SER A 65 7.14 0.78 -6.01
N HIS A 66 8.37 0.30 -5.95
CA HIS A 66 9.36 0.64 -4.92
C HIS A 66 10.70 0.99 -5.56
N ASP A 67 10.66 1.63 -6.74
CA ASP A 67 11.87 2.15 -7.36
C ASP A 67 12.28 3.46 -6.68
N VAL A 68 13.13 3.32 -5.67
CA VAL A 68 13.69 4.46 -4.92
C VAL A 68 14.71 5.26 -5.74
N ASN A 69 15.08 4.84 -6.94
CA ASN A 69 15.94 5.64 -7.82
C ASN A 69 15.13 6.36 -8.91
N SER A 70 13.85 5.99 -9.09
CA SER A 70 12.96 6.66 -10.02
C SER A 70 12.69 8.10 -9.60
N GLU A 71 12.89 9.00 -10.55
CA GLU A 71 12.52 10.41 -10.45
C GLU A 71 11.11 10.70 -10.99
N GLU A 72 10.37 9.67 -11.42
CA GLU A 72 9.00 9.82 -11.90
C GLU A 72 8.02 9.11 -10.97
N PHE A 73 6.83 9.69 -10.82
CA PHE A 73 5.73 8.98 -10.16
C PHE A 73 5.31 7.79 -11.06
N PRO A 74 5.01 6.61 -10.49
CA PRO A 74 4.66 5.44 -11.30
C PRO A 74 3.43 5.74 -12.15
N ARG A 75 3.59 5.72 -13.48
CA ARG A 75 2.46 5.83 -14.40
C ARG A 75 1.60 4.59 -14.25
N ILE A 76 0.44 4.77 -13.64
CA ILE A 76 -0.55 3.71 -13.53
C ILE A 76 -1.19 3.59 -14.89
N ASP A 77 -0.98 2.44 -15.54
CA ASP A 77 -1.68 2.11 -16.77
C ASP A 77 -3.19 2.07 -16.49
N PHE A 78 -3.88 3.16 -16.85
CA PHE A 78 -5.29 3.35 -16.59
C PHE A 78 -6.16 2.41 -17.43
N ASP A 79 -5.62 1.78 -18.48
CA ASP A 79 -6.32 0.75 -19.26
C ASP A 79 -6.44 -0.56 -18.46
N LYS A 80 -5.58 -0.75 -17.45
CA LYS A 80 -5.59 -1.88 -16.50
C LYS A 80 -6.22 -1.51 -15.15
N GLN A 81 -7.31 -0.75 -15.19
CA GLN A 81 -8.14 -0.18 -14.11
C GLN A 81 -8.70 -1.17 -13.05
N GLN A 82 -7.97 -2.24 -12.75
CA GLN A 82 -8.45 -3.42 -12.05
C GLN A 82 -7.71 -3.67 -10.74
N TYR A 83 -6.71 -2.88 -10.33
CA TYR A 83 -5.93 -3.13 -9.10
C TYR A 83 -6.80 -3.13 -7.84
N ASN A 84 -6.65 -4.18 -7.04
CA ASN A 84 -7.28 -4.31 -5.73
C ASN A 84 -6.38 -3.75 -4.61
N HIS A 85 -5.07 -3.74 -4.82
CA HIS A 85 -4.08 -3.32 -3.83
C HIS A 85 -2.94 -2.57 -4.51
N ILE A 86 -2.65 -1.37 -4.04
CA ILE A 86 -1.59 -0.50 -4.56
C ILE A 86 -0.63 -0.15 -3.42
N SER A 87 0.67 -0.38 -3.65
CA SER A 87 1.75 0.07 -2.77
C SER A 87 2.80 0.82 -3.58
N ILE A 88 3.01 2.09 -3.24
CA ILE A 88 3.96 2.96 -3.92
C ILE A 88 4.92 3.58 -2.91
N VAL A 89 6.21 3.48 -3.18
CA VAL A 89 7.25 4.33 -2.59
C VAL A 89 7.75 5.24 -3.69
N ALA A 90 7.63 6.55 -3.50
CA ALA A 90 8.05 7.54 -4.49
C ALA A 90 8.93 8.59 -3.84
N ASN A 91 9.95 9.02 -4.60
CA ASN A 91 10.86 10.11 -4.25
C ASN A 91 10.57 11.39 -5.04
N LYS A 92 9.82 11.28 -6.15
CA LYS A 92 9.27 12.39 -6.93
C LYS A 92 7.76 12.20 -7.18
N PHE A 93 7.01 13.29 -7.13
CA PHE A 93 5.55 13.32 -7.25
C PHE A 93 5.26 14.41 -8.26
N ASP A 94 4.83 14.03 -9.45
CA ASP A 94 4.60 14.98 -10.53
C ASP A 94 3.35 15.80 -10.22
N GLU A 95 3.48 17.12 -10.17
CA GLU A 95 2.35 18.04 -10.03
C GLU A 95 1.79 18.41 -11.41
N PRO A 96 0.45 18.44 -11.61
CA PRO A 96 -0.59 17.97 -10.71
C PRO A 96 -0.85 16.46 -10.87
N CYS A 97 -0.87 15.75 -9.75
CA CYS A 97 -1.06 14.30 -9.74
C CYS A 97 -2.47 13.93 -10.19
N SER A 98 -2.61 13.36 -11.38
CA SER A 98 -3.90 12.89 -11.87
C SER A 98 -4.52 11.88 -10.89
N PRO A 99 -5.85 11.91 -10.67
CA PRO A 99 -6.54 10.95 -9.81
C PRO A 99 -6.20 9.51 -10.18
N ILE A 100 -5.90 8.69 -9.17
CA ILE A 100 -5.73 7.24 -9.39
C ILE A 100 -7.13 6.65 -9.55
N VAL A 101 -7.61 6.51 -10.79
CA VAL A 101 -8.92 5.92 -11.05
C VAL A 101 -8.83 4.40 -10.92
N CYS A 102 -9.17 3.87 -9.75
CA CYS A 102 -9.17 2.43 -9.46
C CYS A 102 -10.42 2.03 -8.65
N PRO A 103 -11.57 1.77 -9.30
CA PRO A 103 -12.85 1.55 -8.62
C PRO A 103 -12.93 0.25 -7.80
N LYS A 104 -12.01 -0.69 -8.01
CA LYS A 104 -11.91 -1.95 -7.24
C LYS A 104 -10.93 -1.86 -6.07
N LEU A 105 -10.23 -0.74 -5.89
CA LEU A 105 -9.15 -0.60 -4.92
C LEU A 105 -9.65 -0.79 -3.49
N LYS A 106 -8.99 -1.69 -2.75
CA LYS A 106 -9.25 -1.99 -1.33
C LYS A 106 -8.12 -1.53 -0.41
N LEU A 107 -6.90 -1.42 -0.93
CA LEU A 107 -5.74 -0.94 -0.19
C LEU A 107 -4.93 0.04 -1.03
N LEU A 108 -4.59 1.17 -0.43
CA LEU A 108 -3.67 2.16 -0.96
C LEU A 108 -2.62 2.46 0.10
N MET A 109 -1.36 2.18 -0.23
CA MET A 109 -0.21 2.54 0.60
C MET A 109 0.70 3.46 -0.21
N LEU A 110 0.86 4.71 0.23
CA LEU A 110 1.80 5.65 -0.34
C LEU A 110 2.84 6.04 0.71
N LYS A 111 4.11 5.84 0.38
CA LYS A 111 5.25 6.37 1.13
C LYS A 111 5.98 7.36 0.24
N LEU A 112 5.89 8.61 0.62
CA LEU A 112 6.37 9.76 -0.12
C LEU A 112 7.59 10.30 0.62
N CYS A 113 8.75 10.15 -0.01
CA CYS A 113 10.07 10.38 0.59
C CYS A 113 10.63 11.77 0.26
N PHE A 114 9.79 12.79 0.37
CA PHE A 114 10.13 14.19 0.05
C PHE A 114 10.31 14.99 1.33
N GLU A 115 11.23 15.94 1.31
CA GLU A 115 11.42 16.87 2.43
C GLU A 115 10.37 17.99 2.42
N GLU A 116 10.00 18.43 1.21
CA GLU A 116 9.04 19.52 1.01
C GLU A 116 7.59 19.05 1.15
N PRO A 117 6.74 19.85 1.82
CA PRO A 117 5.31 19.60 1.83
C PRO A 117 4.74 19.67 0.42
N PHE A 118 3.82 18.76 0.09
CA PHE A 118 3.11 18.80 -1.19
C PHE A 118 1.59 18.74 -0.97
N LYS A 119 0.84 19.17 -1.99
CA LYS A 119 -0.62 19.19 -1.97
C LYS A 119 -1.17 18.09 -2.88
N LEU A 120 -2.06 17.26 -2.35
CA LEU A 120 -2.86 16.35 -3.16
C LEU A 120 -3.99 17.14 -3.84
N GLN A 121 -4.31 16.79 -5.09
CA GLN A 121 -5.49 17.37 -5.75
C GLN A 121 -6.77 16.99 -5.01
N ASP A 122 -7.74 17.91 -4.98
CA ASP A 122 -8.96 17.74 -4.20
C ASP A 122 -9.79 16.51 -4.59
N ASP A 123 -9.65 16.04 -5.83
CA ASP A 123 -10.29 14.86 -6.43
C ASP A 123 -9.43 13.58 -6.38
N PHE A 124 -8.29 13.59 -5.68
CA PHE A 124 -7.35 12.45 -5.66
C PHE A 124 -8.00 11.10 -5.27
N PHE A 125 -8.96 11.11 -4.35
CA PHE A 125 -9.66 9.90 -3.90
C PHE A 125 -10.95 9.60 -4.68
N ASP A 126 -11.24 10.34 -5.74
CA ASP A 126 -12.42 10.12 -6.56
C ASP A 126 -12.37 8.75 -7.21
N GLY A 127 -13.52 8.07 -7.22
CA GLY A 127 -13.64 6.70 -7.70
C GLY A 127 -13.15 5.61 -6.75
N MET A 128 -12.56 5.93 -5.58
CA MET A 128 -12.03 4.94 -4.63
C MET A 128 -13.02 4.52 -3.52
N SER A 129 -14.32 4.46 -3.80
CA SER A 129 -15.36 4.22 -2.78
C SER A 129 -15.25 2.86 -2.06
N LYS A 130 -14.53 1.88 -2.65
CA LYS A 130 -14.29 0.54 -2.08
C LYS A 130 -13.02 0.43 -1.22
N LEU A 131 -12.29 1.52 -1.03
CA LEU A 131 -11.04 1.53 -0.29
C LEU A 131 -11.29 1.20 1.18
N ASN A 132 -10.66 0.12 1.68
CA ASN A 132 -10.75 -0.31 3.07
C ASN A 132 -9.55 0.16 3.89
N VAL A 133 -8.38 0.27 3.28
CA VAL A 133 -7.12 0.64 3.94
C VAL A 133 -6.45 1.78 3.20
N LEU A 134 -6.21 2.88 3.90
CA LEU A 134 -5.39 3.99 3.44
C LEU A 134 -4.20 4.16 4.39
N SER A 135 -2.99 4.01 3.86
CA SER A 135 -1.75 4.32 4.57
C SER A 135 -0.99 5.37 3.80
N LEU A 136 -0.80 6.54 4.39
CA LEU A 136 -0.06 7.65 3.81
C LEU A 136 1.07 8.05 4.75
N ARG A 137 2.29 8.04 4.23
CA ARG A 137 3.47 8.50 4.95
C ARG A 137 4.21 9.53 4.10
N GLY A 138 4.26 10.77 4.57
CA GLY A 138 4.90 11.87 3.85
C GLY A 138 4.39 13.22 4.32
N ALA A 139 5.11 14.29 3.95
CA ALA A 139 4.76 15.67 4.28
C ALA A 139 3.59 16.16 3.39
N ILE A 140 2.36 15.73 3.71
CA ILE A 140 1.16 16.26 3.05
C ILE A 140 0.77 17.54 3.76
N GLN A 141 0.68 18.65 3.02
CA GLN A 141 0.32 19.96 3.59
C GLN A 141 -1.18 20.08 3.88
N THR A 142 -2.02 19.64 2.93
CA THR A 142 -3.48 19.65 3.07
C THR A 142 -4.06 18.36 2.51
N PHE A 143 -5.01 17.78 3.26
CA PHE A 143 -5.75 16.62 2.80
C PHE A 143 -6.83 17.03 1.81
N PRO A 144 -7.00 16.30 0.71
CA PRO A 144 -7.99 16.63 -0.31
C PRO A 144 -9.38 16.32 0.21
N THR A 145 -10.34 17.17 -0.16
CA THR A 145 -11.74 17.05 0.29
C THR A 145 -12.40 15.74 -0.15
N SER A 146 -11.95 15.13 -1.26
CA SER A 146 -12.39 13.80 -1.72
C SER A 146 -12.18 12.67 -0.71
N ILE A 147 -11.39 12.85 0.36
CA ILE A 147 -11.26 11.83 1.42
C ILE A 147 -12.62 11.46 2.03
N GLN A 148 -13.57 12.40 2.04
CA GLN A 148 -14.95 12.18 2.51
C GLN A 148 -15.72 11.16 1.66
N LYS A 149 -15.28 10.92 0.41
CA LYS A 149 -15.88 9.94 -0.52
C LYS A 149 -15.45 8.50 -0.23
N LEU A 150 -14.49 8.28 0.67
CA LEU A 150 -13.99 6.95 1.07
C LEU A 150 -14.95 6.22 2.02
N SER A 151 -16.16 5.92 1.56
CA SER A 151 -17.25 5.36 2.38
C SER A 151 -16.98 3.97 2.95
N SER A 152 -16.06 3.20 2.35
CA SER A 152 -15.69 1.85 2.83
C SER A 152 -14.48 1.83 3.76
N LEU A 153 -13.90 2.98 4.12
CA LEU A 153 -12.64 3.04 4.84
C LEU A 153 -12.74 2.42 6.24
N ARG A 154 -11.85 1.47 6.55
CA ARG A 154 -11.78 0.75 7.83
C ARG A 154 -10.49 1.01 8.59
N MET A 155 -9.44 1.41 7.89
CA MET A 155 -8.15 1.74 8.49
C MET A 155 -7.56 2.96 7.78
N LEU A 156 -7.24 3.96 8.58
CA LEU A 156 -6.51 5.15 8.17
C LEU A 156 -5.22 5.21 8.98
N TYR A 157 -4.08 5.20 8.29
CA TYR A 157 -2.76 5.35 8.90
C TYR A 157 -2.04 6.53 8.27
N LEU A 158 -1.80 7.56 9.07
CA LEU A 158 -1.14 8.79 8.64
C LEU A 158 0.14 8.99 9.44
N ARG A 159 1.26 9.28 8.78
CA ARG A 159 2.55 9.50 9.45
C ARG A 159 3.37 10.59 8.76
N ARG A 160 4.00 11.46 9.57
CA ARG A 160 4.80 12.63 9.12
C ARG A 160 4.01 13.67 8.32
N LEU A 161 2.77 13.92 8.72
CA LEU A 161 2.03 15.09 8.24
C LEU A 161 2.70 16.37 8.79
N LYS A 162 2.81 17.42 7.97
CA LYS A 162 3.33 18.73 8.37
C LYS A 162 2.17 19.71 8.48
#